data_AF-A0A6S7EI76-F1
#
_entry.id   AF-A0A6S7EI76-F1
#
_cell.length_a   1.000
_cell.length_b   1.000
_cell.length_c   1.000
_cell.angle_alpha   90.00
_cell.angle_beta   90.00
_cell.angle_gamma   90.00
#
_symmetry.space_group_name_H-M   'P 1'
#
loop_
_entity.id
_entity.type
_entity.pdbx_description
1 polymer ?
#
loop_
_entity_poly.entity_id
_entity_poly.type
_entity_poly.pdbx_seq_one_letter_code
_entity_poly.pdbx_strand_id
1 'polypeptide(L)'
;MLRNLGWSFSSVVALICGVATAWLHWWVVMHLGLWPYIVFELLPGLPGVGFGIYAIHQDSSKIAWVGLVLSLSPLVTWLSI
;
A
#
# COMPACT_ATOMS: atom_id res chain seq x y z
N MET A 1 0.98 3.27 -28.96
CA MET A 1 0.40 4.23 -27.99
C MET A 1 0.39 3.60 -26.58
N LEU A 2 1.57 3.29 -26.04
CA LEU A 2 1.81 2.67 -24.72
C LEU A 2 2.34 3.70 -23.69
N ARG A 3 2.36 4.99 -24.05
CA ARG A 3 3.24 6.02 -23.47
C ARG A 3 2.67 6.79 -22.26
N ASN A 4 1.49 6.44 -21.75
CA ASN A 4 0.82 7.24 -20.71
C ASN A 4 0.11 6.42 -19.62
N LEU A 5 0.61 5.22 -19.25
CA LEU A 5 0.06 4.51 -18.09
C LEU A 5 0.49 5.13 -16.74
N GLY A 6 1.37 6.14 -16.72
CA GLY A 6 1.81 6.78 -15.49
C GLY A 6 2.70 5.88 -14.62
N TRP A 7 3.41 4.92 -15.22
CA TRP A 7 4.41 4.11 -14.52
C TRP A 7 5.64 4.98 -14.25
N SER A 8 5.78 5.46 -13.02
CA SER A 8 7.03 6.02 -12.48
C SER A 8 7.65 5.05 -11.49
N PHE A 9 8.95 5.19 -11.23
CA PHE A 9 9.64 4.38 -10.22
C PHE A 9 8.89 4.41 -8.88
N SER A 10 8.44 5.60 -8.46
CA SER A 10 7.64 5.77 -7.24
C SER A 10 6.30 5.03 -7.28
N SER A 11 5.61 4.99 -8.44
CA SER A 11 4.37 4.21 -8.57
C SER A 11 4.59 2.70 -8.41
N VAL A 12 5.73 2.18 -8.88
CA VAL A 12 6.10 0.76 -8.74
C VAL A 12 6.43 0.44 -7.30
N VAL A 13 7.23 1.29 -6.64
CA VAL A 13 7.56 1.14 -5.22
C VAL A 13 6.29 1.19 -4.36
N ALA A 14 5.38 2.13 -4.63
CA ALA A 14 4.09 2.22 -3.96
C ALA A 14 3.25 0.95 -4.10
N LEU A 15 3.24 0.35 -5.30
CA LEU A 15 2.54 -0.90 -5.56
C LEU A 15 3.15 -2.08 -4.79
N ILE A 16 4.47 -2.23 -4.84
CA ILE A 16 5.19 -3.32 -4.14
C ILE A 16 4.96 -3.21 -2.63
N CYS A 17 5.13 -2.02 -2.08
CA CYS A 17 4.87 -1.73 -0.67
C CYS A 17 3.41 -2.02 -0.30
N GLY A 18 2.44 -1.54 -1.09
CA GLY A 18 1.02 -1.80 -0.85
C GLY A 18 0.67 -3.28 -0.87
N VAL A 19 1.17 -4.04 -1.84
CA VAL A 19 0.97 -5.50 -1.91
C VAL A 19 1.60 -6.19 -0.69
N ALA A 20 2.82 -5.81 -0.31
CA ALA A 20 3.47 -6.37 0.87
C ALA A 20 2.68 -6.08 2.16
N THR A 21 2.15 -4.87 2.32
CA THR A 21 1.28 -4.49 3.44
C THR A 21 0.00 -5.32 3.45
N ALA A 22 -0.71 -5.40 2.32
CA ALA A 22 -1.96 -6.17 2.23
C ALA A 22 -1.74 -7.67 2.47
N TRP A 23 -0.63 -8.22 1.97
CA TRP A 23 -0.26 -9.61 2.20
C TRP A 23 0.05 -9.89 3.68
N LEU A 24 0.85 -9.02 4.32
CA LEU A 24 1.13 -9.12 5.76
C LEU A 24 -0.15 -8.99 6.58
N HIS A 25 -1.05 -8.08 6.20
CA HIS A 25 -2.32 -7.90 6.88
C HIS A 25 -3.20 -9.15 6.80
N TRP A 26 -3.34 -9.71 5.60
CA TRP A 26 -4.09 -10.94 5.42
C TRP A 26 -3.46 -12.11 6.20
N TRP A 27 -2.14 -12.27 6.14
CA TRP A 27 -1.46 -13.40 6.77
C TRP A 27 -1.41 -13.30 8.30
N VAL A 28 -0.97 -12.16 8.83
CA VAL A 28 -0.69 -11.99 10.26
C VAL A 28 -1.98 -11.71 11.03
N VAL A 29 -2.80 -10.77 10.56
CA VAL A 29 -3.99 -10.32 11.30
C VAL A 29 -5.20 -11.20 11.00
N MET A 30 -5.52 -11.46 9.72
CA MET A 30 -6.73 -12.21 9.36
C MET A 30 -6.55 -13.73 9.47
N HIS A 31 -5.42 -14.28 9.01
CA HIS A 31 -5.20 -15.73 8.99
C HIS A 31 -4.66 -16.27 10.32
N LEU A 32 -3.63 -15.63 10.89
CA LEU A 32 -3.02 -16.07 12.15
C LEU A 32 -3.67 -15.46 13.41
N GLY A 33 -4.52 -14.44 13.27
CA GLY A 33 -5.17 -13.78 14.41
C GLY A 33 -4.21 -13.01 15.32
N LEU A 34 -3.01 -12.68 14.83
CA LEU A 34 -1.93 -12.04 15.59
C LEU A 34 -2.12 -10.51 15.64
N TRP A 35 -3.21 -10.10 16.27
CA TRP A 35 -3.63 -8.71 16.42
C TRP A 35 -2.54 -7.71 16.84
N PRO A 36 -1.65 -7.99 17.83
CA PRO A 36 -0.61 -7.04 18.24
C PRO A 36 0.44 -6.75 17.15
N TYR A 37 0.58 -7.65 16.17
CA TYR A 37 1.61 -7.58 15.14
C TYR A 37 1.20 -6.70 13.95
N ILE A 38 -0.01 -6.15 13.97
CA ILE A 38 -0.49 -5.18 12.97
C ILE A 38 0.44 -3.95 12.84
N VAL A 39 1.21 -3.63 13.88
CA VAL A 39 2.21 -2.54 13.86
C VAL A 39 3.32 -2.79 12.83
N PHE A 40 3.67 -4.04 12.54
CA PHE A 40 4.69 -4.38 11.53
C PHE A 40 4.25 -4.03 10.11
N GLU A 41 2.95 -3.89 9.86
CA GLU A 41 2.40 -3.49 8.56
C GLU A 41 2.71 -2.04 8.22
N LEU A 42 3.10 -1.22 9.20
CA LEU A 42 3.57 0.15 8.99
C LEU A 42 4.90 0.20 8.25
N LEU A 43 5.75 -0.84 8.36
CA LEU A 43 7.06 -0.88 7.71
C LEU A 43 6.95 -0.81 6.18
N PRO A 44 6.10 -1.63 5.52
CA PRO A 44 5.78 -1.42 4.10
C PRO A 44 4.66 -0.40 3.88
N GLY A 45 3.74 -0.20 4.83
CA GLY A 45 2.57 0.67 4.66
C GLY A 45 2.91 2.14 4.53
N LEU A 46 3.78 2.67 5.42
CA LEU A 46 4.20 4.08 5.37
C LEU A 46 4.92 4.46 4.07
N PRO A 47 5.94 3.70 3.61
CA PRO A 47 6.55 3.99 2.31
C PRO A 47 5.55 3.78 1.17
N GLY A 48 4.68 2.77 1.23
CA GLY A 48 3.63 2.57 0.22
C GLY A 48 2.70 3.76 0.06
N VAL A 49 2.24 4.33 1.17
CA VAL A 49 1.44 5.58 1.18
C VAL A 49 2.27 6.76 0.68
N GLY A 50 3.49 6.96 1.20
CA GLY A 50 4.34 8.09 0.83
C GLY A 50 4.69 8.13 -0.66
N PHE A 51 5.20 7.02 -1.19
CA PHE A 51 5.51 6.88 -2.62
C PHE A 51 4.24 6.91 -3.48
N GLY A 52 3.13 6.38 -2.97
CA GLY A 52 1.83 6.43 -3.65
C GLY A 52 1.33 7.85 -3.83
N ILE A 53 1.27 8.64 -2.76
CA ILE A 53 0.86 10.06 -2.81
C ILE A 53 1.79 10.85 -3.73
N TYR A 54 3.10 10.64 -3.61
CA TYR A 54 4.09 11.32 -4.44
C TYR A 54 3.87 11.04 -5.94
N ALA A 55 3.71 9.76 -6.30
CA ALA A 55 3.47 9.35 -7.69
C ALA A 55 2.11 9.81 -8.24
N ILE A 56 1.09 9.90 -7.39
CA ILE A 56 -0.21 10.47 -7.78
C ILE A 56 -0.07 11.97 -8.06
N HIS A 57 0.63 12.70 -7.19
CA HIS A 57 0.76 14.15 -7.31
C HIS A 57 1.65 14.58 -8.49
N GLN A 58 2.77 13.90 -8.70
CA GLN A 58 3.72 14.27 -9.77
C GLN A 58 3.33 13.69 -11.13
N ASP A 59 2.96 12.42 -11.17
CA ASP A 59 2.83 11.68 -12.44
C ASP A 59 1.37 11.41 -12.83
N SER A 60 0.39 11.85 -12.01
CA SER A 60 -1.03 11.48 -12.14
C SER A 60 -1.22 9.96 -12.31
N SER A 61 -0.38 9.18 -11.64
CA SER A 61 -0.29 7.74 -11.84
C SER A 61 -1.54 7.01 -11.35
N LYS A 62 -2.24 6.33 -12.25
CA LYS A 62 -3.41 5.51 -11.90
C LYS A 62 -3.04 4.26 -11.10
N ILE A 63 -1.80 3.78 -11.23
CA ILE A 63 -1.32 2.56 -10.58
C ILE A 63 -0.93 2.84 -9.14
N ALA A 64 -0.38 4.03 -8.87
CA ALA A 64 -0.09 4.48 -7.52
C ALA A 64 -1.35 4.51 -6.63
N TRP A 65 -2.54 4.76 -7.19
CA TRP A 65 -3.80 4.61 -6.47
C TRP A 65 -4.05 3.20 -5.97
N VAL A 66 -3.75 2.17 -6.77
CA VAL A 66 -3.91 0.77 -6.37
C VAL A 66 -2.95 0.46 -5.22
N GLY A 67 -1.69 0.84 -5.35
CA GLY A 67 -0.69 0.67 -4.28
C GLY A 67 -1.08 1.39 -2.99
N LEU A 68 -1.64 2.60 -3.10
CA LEU A 68 -2.10 3.39 -1.96
C LEU A 68 -3.29 2.72 -1.25
N VAL A 69 -4.30 2.25 -2.00
CA VAL A 69 -5.44 1.53 -1.42
C VAL A 69 -4.98 0.26 -0.68
N LEU A 70 -4.06 -0.50 -1.28
CA LEU A 70 -3.50 -1.70 -0.64
C LEU A 70 -2.69 -1.36 0.61
N SER A 71 -1.93 -0.26 0.60
CA SER A 71 -1.18 0.22 1.76
C SER A 71 -2.09 0.67 2.91
N LEU A 72 -3.31 1.13 2.59
CA LEU A 72 -4.35 1.52 3.55
C LEU A 72 -5.23 0.36 4.01
N SER A 73 -5.05 -0.86 3.48
CA SER A 73 -5.85 -2.03 3.88
C SER A 73 -5.88 -2.29 5.41
N PRO A 74 -4.80 -2.07 6.18
CA PRO A 74 -4.85 -2.25 7.63
C PRO A 74 -5.76 -1.26 8.35
N LEU A 75 -5.94 -0.07 7.77
CA LEU A 75 -6.62 1.05 8.40
C LEU A 75 -8.08 0.73 8.70
N VAL A 76 -8.72 -0.09 7.85
CA VAL A 76 -10.09 -0.57 8.07
C VAL A 76 -10.18 -1.37 9.37
N THR A 77 -9.20 -2.24 9.60
CA THR A 77 -9.13 -3.06 10.80
C THR A 77 -8.81 -2.21 12.03
N TRP A 78 -7.92 -1.23 11.90
CA TRP A 78 -7.64 -0.25 12.96
C TRP A 78 -8.87 0.60 13.35
N LEU A 79 -9.70 0.98 12.39
CA LEU A 79 -10.91 1.77 12.62
C LEU A 79 -12.09 0.95 13.17
N SER A 80 -12.01 -0.37 13.12
CA SER A 80 -13.05 -1.28 13.60
C SER A 80 -12.91 -1.68 15.08
N ILE A 81 -11.86 -1.19 15.75
CA ILE A 81 -11.55 -1.37 17.17
C ILE A 81 -12.15 -0.21 17.96
#